data_AF-A0A4Q4NAD6-F1
#
_entry.id   AF-A0A4Q4NAD6-F1
#
_cell.length_a   1.000
_cell.length_b   1.000
_cell.length_c   1.000
_cell.angle_alpha   90.00
_cell.angle_beta   90.00
_cell.angle_gamma   90.00
#
_symmetry.space_group_name_H-M   'P 1'
#
loop_
_entity.id
_entity.type
_entity.pdbx_description
1 polymer ?
#
loop_
_entity_poly.entity_id
_entity_poly.type
_entity_poly.pdbx_seq_one_letter_code
_entity_poly.pdbx_strand_id
1 'polypeptide(L)'
;MRILRRCNIFLTDSASNFRIPQLQQHYDLVAARPTDDRTLQQACMSLDVDIISLDLTRRFESHFKFPTLGMAISRGIKIEICYSQGIMSNDPGAKRNLISNATQLIRVTRGRGLIFSSEAKSVLGIRAPSDVINLASVWGLGTERGKDGLTKEARSVVEFARLKRQSFKGIVDIVYGGEKPVETLAHGAKDKQGQKGKANKNQNGKRPGGSLECTPLHETKVDKPVSKRQEAKNKKAKIQVGGEEKQP
;
A
#
# COMPACT_ATOMS: atom_id res chain seq x y z
N MET A 1 21.17 -7.55 4.40
CA MET A 1 20.06 -7.79 5.35
C MET A 1 19.79 -6.50 6.09
N ARG A 2 18.53 -6.05 6.17
CA ARG A 2 18.15 -4.85 6.95
C ARG A 2 17.44 -5.30 8.23
N ILE A 3 17.95 -4.89 9.38
CA ILE A 3 17.36 -5.18 10.69
C ILE A 3 16.65 -3.92 11.16
N LEU A 4 15.40 -4.06 11.59
CA LEU A 4 14.56 -2.97 12.10
C LEU A 4 14.24 -3.22 13.56
N ARG A 5 14.10 -2.14 14.33
CA ARG A 5 13.76 -2.17 15.75
C ARG A 5 12.27 -1.92 15.91
N ARG A 6 11.56 -2.90 16.45
CA ARG A 6 10.14 -2.81 16.76
C ARG A 6 9.92 -2.76 18.26
N CYS A 7 9.07 -1.84 18.73
CA CYS A 7 8.55 -1.84 20.10
C CYS A 7 7.14 -2.46 20.14
N ASN A 8 6.89 -3.40 21.04
CA ASN A 8 5.56 -3.98 21.26
C ASN A 8 5.04 -3.55 22.64
N ILE A 9 3.92 -2.84 22.66
CA ILE A 9 3.37 -2.23 23.87
C ILE A 9 2.11 -2.97 24.27
N PHE A 10 2.10 -3.56 25.46
CA PHE A 10 0.89 -4.15 26.02
C PHE A 10 -0.03 -3.02 26.50
N LEU A 11 -1.22 -2.92 25.90
CA LEU A 11 -2.20 -1.93 26.31
C LEU A 11 -3.06 -2.52 27.42
N THR A 12 -2.79 -2.11 28.65
CA THR A 12 -3.57 -2.49 29.83
C THR A 12 -4.50 -1.38 30.31
N ASP A 13 -4.09 -0.11 30.11
CA ASP A 13 -4.87 1.07 30.48
C ASP A 13 -4.74 2.18 29.43
N SER A 14 -5.76 3.03 29.36
CA SER A 14 -5.81 4.17 28.45
C SER A 14 -4.89 5.31 28.88
N ALA A 15 -4.61 5.47 30.19
CA ALA A 15 -3.92 6.64 30.72
C ALA A 15 -2.42 6.70 30.38
N SER A 16 -1.75 5.57 30.11
CA SER A 16 -0.33 5.55 29.74
C SER A 16 -0.08 5.79 28.25
N ASN A 17 -1.12 5.73 27.41
CA ASN A 17 -0.96 5.64 25.96
C ASN A 17 -0.55 6.97 25.29
N PHE A 18 -0.61 8.10 26.01
CA PHE A 18 -0.21 9.42 25.47
C PHE A 18 1.29 9.52 25.14
N ARG A 19 2.13 8.63 25.69
CA ARG A 19 3.58 8.62 25.42
C ARG A 19 3.97 7.85 24.17
N ILE A 20 3.04 7.16 23.51
CA ILE A 20 3.30 6.36 22.30
C ILE A 20 4.00 7.17 21.18
N PRO A 21 3.63 8.44 20.91
CA PRO A 21 4.32 9.25 19.91
C PRO A 21 5.81 9.46 20.21
N GLN A 22 6.21 9.52 21.49
CA GLN A 22 7.62 9.68 21.87
C GLN A 22 8.45 8.44 21.49
N LEU A 23 7.84 7.25 21.51
CA LEU A 23 8.51 6.00 21.12
C LEU A 23 8.80 5.95 19.62
N GLN A 24 8.03 6.67 18.79
CA GLN A 24 8.24 6.68 17.35
C GLN A 24 9.60 7.28 16.96
N GLN A 25 10.23 8.09 17.81
CA GLN A 25 11.56 8.65 17.58
C GLN A 25 12.69 7.61 17.79
N HIS A 26 12.44 6.57 18.57
CA HIS A 26 13.46 5.60 18.97
C HIS A 26 13.35 4.26 18.23
N TYR A 27 12.18 3.94 17.67
CA TYR A 27 11.90 2.66 17.02
C TYR A 27 11.40 2.83 15.58
N ASP A 28 11.74 1.86 14.73
CA ASP A 28 11.33 1.83 13.32
C ASP A 28 9.87 1.39 13.15
N LEU A 29 9.34 0.62 14.10
CA LEU A 29 7.94 0.20 14.14
C LEU A 29 7.42 0.24 15.57
N VAL A 30 6.18 0.70 15.73
CA VAL A 30 5.47 0.64 17.02
C VAL A 30 4.25 -0.24 16.86
N ALA A 31 4.17 -1.28 17.69
CA ALA A 31 3.04 -2.20 17.73
C ALA A 31 2.30 -2.09 19.06
N ALA A 32 0.98 -2.15 19.00
CA ALA A 32 0.12 -2.28 20.17
C ALA A 32 -0.37 -3.72 20.31
N ARG A 33 -0.32 -4.23 21.54
CA ARG A 33 -0.91 -5.52 21.94
C ARG A 33 -2.06 -5.28 22.91
N PRO A 34 -3.29 -5.11 22.40
CA PRO A 34 -4.46 -4.90 23.25
C PRO A 34 -4.81 -6.16 24.04
N THR A 35 -5.20 -5.99 25.30
CA THR A 35 -5.56 -7.10 26.19
C THR A 35 -7.06 -7.28 26.40
N ASP A 36 -7.84 -6.26 26.06
CA ASP A 36 -9.30 -6.19 26.21
C ASP A 36 -9.94 -5.48 24.99
N ASP A 37 -11.27 -5.48 24.92
CA ASP A 37 -11.99 -4.86 23.81
C ASP A 37 -11.88 -3.34 23.79
N ARG A 38 -11.75 -2.72 24.96
CA ARG A 38 -11.61 -1.28 25.11
C ARG A 38 -10.29 -0.79 24.52
N THR A 39 -9.19 -1.43 24.88
CA THR A 39 -7.85 -1.12 24.35
C THR A 39 -7.73 -1.50 22.89
N LEU A 40 -8.40 -2.57 22.43
CA LEU A 40 -8.49 -2.90 21.00
C LEU A 40 -9.20 -1.77 20.23
N GLN A 41 -10.36 -1.31 20.73
CA GLN A 41 -11.08 -0.21 20.10
C GLN A 41 -10.24 1.07 20.07
N GLN A 42 -9.55 1.39 21.16
CA GLN A 42 -8.65 2.54 21.24
C GLN A 42 -7.48 2.41 20.24
N ALA A 43 -6.85 1.23 20.15
CA ALA A 43 -5.77 0.96 19.21
C ALA A 43 -6.20 1.14 17.76
N CYS A 44 -7.41 0.68 17.43
CA CYS A 44 -7.97 0.86 16.11
C CYS A 44 -8.34 2.32 15.82
N MET A 45 -8.91 3.06 16.78
CA MET A 45 -9.52 4.38 16.57
C MET A 45 -8.56 5.55 16.67
N SER A 46 -7.77 5.62 17.74
CA SER A 46 -7.09 6.85 18.12
C SER A 46 -5.57 6.71 18.22
N LEU A 47 -5.04 5.52 18.55
CA LEU A 47 -3.60 5.36 18.74
C LEU A 47 -2.86 5.43 17.40
N ASP A 48 -1.72 6.11 17.40
CA ASP A 48 -0.79 6.14 16.25
C ASP A 48 0.23 5.01 16.37
N VAL A 49 -0.21 3.83 15.95
CA VAL A 49 0.59 2.61 15.89
C VAL A 49 0.65 2.09 14.47
N ASP A 50 1.66 1.30 14.15
CA ASP A 50 1.86 0.74 12.81
C ASP A 50 1.22 -0.66 12.70
N ILE A 51 1.27 -1.42 13.80
CA ILE A 51 0.81 -2.81 13.87
C ILE A 51 -0.08 -3.00 15.11
N ILE A 52 -1.17 -3.75 14.95
CA ILE A 52 -1.94 -4.29 16.07
C ILE A 52 -1.61 -5.79 16.16
N SER A 53 -0.89 -6.17 17.21
CA SER A 53 -0.47 -7.55 17.49
C SER A 53 -1.46 -8.19 18.44
N LEU A 54 -2.26 -9.13 17.96
CA LEU A 54 -3.27 -9.80 18.78
C LEU A 54 -2.73 -11.09 19.35
N ASP A 55 -2.98 -11.31 20.64
CA ASP A 55 -2.81 -12.64 21.23
C ASP A 55 -4.01 -13.53 20.85
N LEU A 56 -3.86 -14.30 19.78
CA LEU A 56 -4.92 -15.18 19.31
C LEU A 56 -4.99 -16.51 20.09
N THR A 57 -4.07 -16.77 21.01
CA THR A 57 -4.05 -18.03 21.79
C THR A 57 -5.05 -18.02 22.95
N ARG A 58 -5.47 -16.84 23.39
CA ARG A 58 -6.51 -16.67 24.41
C ARG A 58 -7.90 -16.58 23.80
N ARG A 59 -8.92 -16.85 24.61
CA ARG A 59 -10.30 -16.55 24.27
C ARG A 59 -10.55 -15.05 24.47
N PHE A 60 -11.12 -14.40 23.46
CA PHE A 60 -11.63 -13.03 23.59
C PHE A 60 -13.03 -13.05 24.18
N GLU A 61 -13.35 -12.05 25.01
CA GLU A 61 -14.66 -11.92 25.64
C GLU A 61 -15.75 -11.56 24.63
N SER A 62 -15.42 -10.71 23.65
CA SER A 62 -16.28 -10.43 22.52
C SER A 62 -15.69 -10.86 21.18
N HIS A 63 -16.54 -10.84 20.17
CA HIS A 63 -16.19 -11.14 18.81
C HIS A 63 -15.60 -9.92 18.09
N PHE A 64 -14.64 -10.16 17.20
CA PHE A 64 -14.09 -9.10 16.36
C PHE A 64 -15.18 -8.44 15.51
N LYS A 65 -15.21 -7.11 15.52
CA LYS A 65 -16.21 -6.29 14.83
C LYS A 65 -15.60 -5.62 13.59
N PHE A 66 -16.33 -5.67 12.47
CA PHE A 66 -15.90 -5.07 11.21
C PHE A 66 -15.64 -3.55 11.31
N PRO A 67 -16.49 -2.73 11.96
CA PRO A 67 -16.22 -1.29 12.07
C PRO A 67 -14.89 -0.99 12.77
N THR A 68 -14.57 -1.73 13.84
CA THR A 68 -13.35 -1.54 14.62
C THR A 68 -12.11 -1.86 13.79
N LEU A 69 -12.03 -3.08 13.25
CA LEU A 69 -10.85 -3.52 12.49
C LEU A 69 -10.75 -2.87 11.12
N GLY A 70 -11.88 -2.64 10.46
CA GLY A 70 -11.94 -1.98 9.16
C GLY A 70 -11.41 -0.54 9.21
N MET A 71 -11.67 0.18 10.30
CA MET A 71 -11.17 1.53 10.46
C MET A 71 -9.67 1.57 10.81
N ALA A 72 -9.13 0.57 11.53
CA ALA A 72 -7.68 0.40 11.65
C ALA A 72 -7.01 0.18 10.27
N ILE A 73 -7.60 -0.70 9.45
CA ILE A 73 -7.09 -1.01 8.10
C ILE A 73 -7.15 0.23 7.20
N SER A 74 -8.22 1.03 7.26
CA SER A 74 -8.32 2.27 6.47
C SER A 74 -7.29 3.33 6.88
N ARG A 75 -6.84 3.32 8.15
CA ARG A 75 -5.75 4.17 8.65
C ARG A 75 -4.36 3.68 8.24
N GLY A 76 -4.27 2.55 7.54
CA GLY A 76 -3.00 1.95 7.12
C GLY A 76 -2.36 1.04 8.17
N ILE A 77 -3.02 0.82 9.31
CA ILE A 77 -2.55 -0.05 10.38
C ILE A 77 -2.76 -1.51 9.94
N LYS A 78 -1.75 -2.36 10.16
CA LYS A 78 -1.84 -3.80 9.86
C LYS A 78 -2.15 -4.60 11.11
N ILE A 79 -2.93 -5.65 10.94
CA ILE A 79 -3.26 -6.59 12.02
C ILE A 79 -2.35 -7.80 11.86
N GLU A 80 -1.59 -8.10 12.91
CA GLU A 80 -0.62 -9.18 12.93
C GLU A 80 -1.21 -10.47 13.50
N ILE A 81 -0.95 -11.57 12.79
CA ILE A 81 -1.25 -12.93 13.21
C ILE A 81 0.07 -13.62 13.55
N CYS A 82 0.29 -13.86 14.85
CA CYS A 82 1.45 -14.59 15.35
C CYS A 82 1.17 -16.09 15.43
N TYR A 83 1.70 -16.88 14.49
CA TYR A 83 1.34 -18.29 14.36
C TYR A 83 2.05 -19.21 15.37
N SER A 84 3.28 -18.88 15.77
CA SER A 84 4.11 -19.81 16.54
C SER A 84 3.58 -20.04 17.95
N GLN A 85 2.98 -19.00 18.55
CA GLN A 85 2.48 -19.05 19.92
C GLN A 85 1.41 -20.13 20.13
N GLY A 86 0.50 -20.32 19.15
CA GLY A 86 -0.52 -21.38 19.26
C GLY A 86 -0.08 -22.72 18.68
N ILE A 87 0.80 -22.74 17.68
CA ILE A 87 1.26 -24.00 17.06
C ILE A 87 2.25 -24.75 17.95
N MET A 88 3.13 -24.01 18.63
CA MET A 88 4.14 -24.59 19.52
C MET A 88 3.68 -24.68 20.97
N SER A 89 2.44 -24.28 21.27
CA SER A 89 1.89 -24.41 22.61
C SER A 89 1.66 -25.88 22.94
N ASN A 90 2.02 -26.27 24.16
CA ASN A 90 1.66 -27.58 24.73
C ASN A 90 0.19 -27.63 25.16
N ASP A 91 -0.48 -26.47 25.26
CA ASP A 91 -1.90 -26.39 25.57
C ASP A 91 -2.76 -26.56 24.29
N PRO A 92 -3.58 -27.62 24.19
CA PRO A 92 -4.50 -27.80 23.07
C PRO A 92 -5.54 -26.68 22.95
N GLY A 93 -5.89 -26.02 24.08
CA GLY A 93 -6.80 -24.88 24.12
C GLY A 93 -6.27 -23.70 23.32
N ALA A 94 -5.01 -23.33 23.53
CA ALA A 94 -4.32 -22.28 22.78
C ALA A 94 -4.38 -22.49 21.26
N LYS A 95 -4.18 -23.74 20.78
CA LYS A 95 -4.25 -24.06 19.35
C LYS A 95 -5.68 -23.91 18.80
N ARG A 96 -6.68 -24.36 19.54
CA ARG A 96 -8.10 -24.21 19.15
C ARG A 96 -8.51 -22.74 19.09
N ASN A 97 -8.11 -21.96 20.08
CA ASN A 97 -8.37 -20.52 20.13
C ASN A 97 -7.69 -19.80 18.96
N LEU A 98 -6.43 -20.12 18.66
CA LEU A 98 -5.71 -19.54 17.51
C LEU A 98 -6.47 -19.76 16.21
N ILE A 99 -6.89 -21.00 15.93
CA ILE A 99 -7.64 -21.32 14.70
C ILE A 99 -8.96 -20.55 14.67
N SER A 100 -9.74 -20.59 15.75
CA SER A 100 -11.04 -19.91 15.82
C SER A 100 -10.93 -18.40 15.64
N ASN A 101 -10.00 -17.77 16.36
CA ASN A 101 -9.78 -16.33 16.33
C ASN A 101 -9.18 -15.89 14.99
N ALA A 102 -8.24 -16.64 14.40
CA ALA A 102 -7.68 -16.34 13.09
C ALA A 102 -8.73 -16.41 11.98
N THR A 103 -9.55 -17.46 11.95
CA THR A 103 -10.66 -17.58 11.00
C THR A 103 -11.68 -16.46 11.18
N GLN A 104 -12.00 -16.09 12.42
CA GLN A 104 -12.87 -14.94 12.68
C GLN A 104 -12.25 -13.64 12.15
N LEU A 105 -10.97 -13.41 12.42
CA LEU A 105 -10.25 -12.22 12.00
C LEU A 105 -10.22 -12.10 10.48
N ILE A 106 -9.87 -13.18 9.77
CA ILE A 106 -9.85 -13.24 8.30
C ILE A 106 -11.22 -12.90 7.73
N ARG A 107 -12.29 -13.48 8.29
CA ARG A 107 -13.66 -13.21 7.86
C ARG A 107 -14.04 -11.75 8.06
N VAL A 108 -13.72 -11.18 9.22
CA VAL A 108 -14.07 -9.80 9.57
C VAL A 108 -13.28 -8.81 8.71
N THR A 109 -11.98 -8.99 8.52
CA THR A 109 -11.15 -8.08 7.71
C THR A 109 -11.33 -8.28 6.21
N ARG A 110 -12.05 -9.34 5.81
CA ARG A 110 -12.17 -9.81 4.42
C ARG A 110 -10.79 -10.13 3.82
N GLY A 111 -9.88 -10.63 4.64
CA GLY A 111 -8.51 -10.98 4.26
C GLY A 111 -7.62 -9.80 3.88
N ARG A 112 -7.92 -8.57 4.32
CA ARG A 112 -7.15 -7.36 4.03
C ARG A 112 -6.38 -6.87 5.25
N GLY A 113 -5.23 -6.24 5.02
CA GLY A 113 -4.43 -5.60 6.07
C GLY A 113 -3.91 -6.57 7.13
N LEU A 114 -3.72 -7.84 6.76
CA LEU A 114 -3.18 -8.88 7.63
C LEU A 114 -1.69 -9.05 7.34
N ILE A 115 -0.89 -9.23 8.39
CA ILE A 115 0.51 -9.65 8.30
C ILE A 115 0.73 -10.90 9.14
N PHE A 116 1.69 -11.75 8.74
CA PHE A 116 2.03 -12.97 9.46
C PHE A 116 3.41 -12.85 10.07
N SER A 117 3.50 -13.22 11.34
CA SER A 117 4.75 -13.26 12.10
C SER A 117 4.84 -14.56 12.87
N SER A 118 6.06 -14.99 13.20
CA SER A 118 6.25 -16.16 14.06
C SER A 118 6.08 -15.79 15.53
N GLU A 119 6.66 -14.67 15.99
CA GLU A 119 6.83 -14.37 17.43
C GLU A 119 7.44 -15.57 18.19
N ALA A 120 8.30 -16.32 17.51
CA ALA A 120 8.91 -17.53 18.04
C ALA A 120 9.97 -17.19 19.08
N LYS A 121 9.92 -17.85 20.25
CA LYS A 121 10.96 -17.77 21.28
C LYS A 121 12.11 -18.76 21.05
N SER A 122 11.90 -19.75 20.17
CA SER A 122 12.85 -20.77 19.78
C SER A 122 12.91 -20.89 18.27
N VAL A 123 14.06 -21.30 17.73
CA VAL A 123 14.29 -21.52 16.29
C VAL A 123 13.28 -22.52 15.72
N LEU A 124 12.86 -23.49 16.52
CA LEU A 124 11.86 -24.50 16.14
C LEU A 124 10.47 -23.90 15.81
N GLY A 125 10.23 -22.64 16.17
CA GLY A 125 8.98 -21.94 15.92
C GLY A 125 8.93 -21.16 14.60
N ILE A 126 10.02 -21.13 13.84
CA ILE A 126 10.11 -20.45 12.55
C ILE A 126 9.70 -21.43 11.43
N ARG A 127 9.00 -20.93 10.41
CA ARG A 127 8.56 -21.71 9.24
C ARG A 127 8.98 -21.03 7.95
N ALA A 128 9.10 -21.81 6.87
CA ALA A 128 9.36 -21.26 5.55
C ALA A 128 8.14 -20.43 5.09
N PRO A 129 8.34 -19.40 4.24
CA PRO A 129 7.24 -18.56 3.76
C PRO A 129 6.08 -19.38 3.13
N SER A 130 6.40 -20.42 2.36
CA SER A 130 5.40 -21.30 1.75
C SER A 130 4.54 -22.03 2.77
N ASP A 131 5.13 -22.49 3.87
CA ASP A 131 4.39 -23.17 4.95
C ASP A 131 3.42 -22.21 5.65
N VAL A 132 3.82 -20.95 5.82
CA VAL A 132 2.96 -19.91 6.41
C VAL A 132 1.80 -19.59 5.47
N ILE A 133 2.01 -19.55 4.15
CA ILE A 133 0.94 -19.38 3.16
C ILE A 133 -0.05 -20.57 3.23
N ASN A 134 0.47 -21.79 3.27
CA ASN A 134 -0.36 -22.99 3.38
C ASN A 134 -1.16 -23.00 4.68
N LEU A 135 -0.55 -22.62 5.80
CA LEU A 135 -1.21 -22.46 7.09
C LEU A 135 -2.32 -21.40 7.04
N ALA A 136 -2.06 -20.26 6.39
CA ALA A 136 -3.08 -19.23 6.20
C ALA A 136 -4.28 -19.75 5.39
N SER A 137 -4.04 -20.62 4.40
CA SER A 137 -5.11 -21.30 3.66
C SER A 137 -5.93 -22.26 4.51
N VAL A 138 -5.31 -22.96 5.47
CA VAL A 138 -6.06 -23.77 6.46
C VAL A 138 -7.01 -22.91 7.28
N TRP A 139 -6.67 -21.66 7.57
CA TRP A 139 -7.54 -20.71 8.28
C TRP A 139 -8.60 -20.03 7.40
N GLY A 140 -8.63 -20.34 6.10
CA GLY A 140 -9.60 -19.80 5.13
C GLY A 140 -9.12 -18.53 4.43
N LEU A 141 -7.83 -18.19 4.48
CA LEU A 141 -7.26 -17.10 3.68
C LEU A 141 -6.77 -17.63 2.33
N GLY A 142 -7.23 -17.04 1.22
CA GLY A 142 -6.76 -17.40 -0.11
C GLY A 142 -5.23 -17.26 -0.24
N THR A 143 -4.60 -18.14 -1.01
CA THR A 143 -3.13 -18.20 -1.19
C THR A 143 -2.54 -16.86 -1.61
N GLU A 144 -3.20 -16.14 -2.51
CA GLU A 144 -2.80 -14.80 -2.95
C GLU A 144 -2.75 -13.81 -1.78
N ARG A 145 -3.75 -13.83 -0.90
CA ARG A 145 -3.80 -12.98 0.30
C ARG A 145 -2.81 -13.42 1.37
N GLY A 146 -2.56 -14.73 1.50
CA GLY A 146 -1.49 -15.27 2.33
C GLY A 146 -0.12 -14.75 1.90
N LYS A 147 0.14 -14.76 0.59
CA LYS A 147 1.37 -14.22 -0.02
C LYS A 147 1.47 -12.70 0.16
N ASP A 148 0.38 -11.96 -0.06
CA ASP A 148 0.32 -10.50 0.20
C ASP A 148 0.70 -10.19 1.65
N GLY A 149 0.21 -10.97 2.62
CA GLY A 149 0.48 -10.79 4.05
C GLY A 149 1.96 -10.91 4.43
N LEU A 150 2.74 -11.73 3.70
CA LEU A 150 4.18 -11.91 3.92
C LEU A 150 5.04 -10.95 3.09
N THR A 151 4.51 -10.41 2.00
CA THR A 151 5.28 -9.62 1.03
C THR A 151 4.81 -8.17 1.01
N LYS A 152 3.69 -7.91 0.33
CA LYS A 152 3.14 -6.57 0.09
C LYS A 152 2.76 -5.86 1.38
N GLU A 153 1.99 -6.49 2.25
CA GLU A 153 1.49 -5.87 3.48
C GLU A 153 2.63 -5.65 4.49
N ALA A 154 3.54 -6.62 4.61
CA ALA A 154 4.75 -6.51 5.43
C ALA A 154 5.68 -5.38 4.94
N ARG A 155 5.86 -5.23 3.63
CA ARG A 155 6.60 -4.09 3.06
C ARG A 155 5.85 -2.78 3.29
N SER A 156 4.54 -2.77 3.08
CA SER A 156 3.70 -1.58 3.21
C SER A 156 3.77 -1.00 4.62
N VAL A 157 3.75 -1.83 5.67
CA VAL A 157 3.83 -1.32 7.04
C VAL A 157 5.17 -0.65 7.32
N VAL A 158 6.27 -1.24 6.84
CA VAL A 158 7.62 -0.68 7.03
C VAL A 158 7.78 0.66 6.32
N GLU A 159 7.38 0.75 5.06
CA GLU A 159 7.53 1.98 4.29
C GLU A 159 6.55 3.07 4.75
N PHE A 160 5.32 2.69 5.13
CA PHE A 160 4.36 3.63 5.70
C PHE A 160 4.86 4.23 7.02
N ALA A 161 5.42 3.38 7.89
CA ALA A 161 5.99 3.82 9.16
C ALA A 161 7.24 4.69 8.95
N ARG A 162 8.08 4.37 7.96
CA ARG A 162 9.22 5.21 7.58
C ARG A 162 8.78 6.59 7.09
N LEU A 163 7.80 6.64 6.17
CA LEU A 163 7.27 7.90 5.65
C LEU A 163 6.64 8.75 6.77
N LYS A 164 5.88 8.15 7.69
CA LYS A 164 5.32 8.89 8.83
C LYS A 164 6.38 9.59 9.70
N ARG A 165 7.59 9.03 9.79
CA ARG A 165 8.67 9.56 10.63
C ARG A 165 9.66 10.47 9.91
N GLN A 166 9.91 10.21 8.62
CA GLN A 166 10.95 10.92 7.84
C GLN A 166 10.36 11.93 6.86
N SER A 167 9.04 11.94 6.67
CA SER A 167 8.38 12.89 5.77
C SER A 167 7.52 13.86 6.56
N PHE A 168 7.42 15.09 6.06
CA PHE A 168 6.45 16.07 6.53
C PHE A 168 5.36 16.23 5.49
N LYS A 169 4.12 15.82 5.79
CA LYS A 169 2.97 15.89 4.87
C LYS A 169 3.25 15.30 3.47
N GLY A 170 4.04 14.22 3.41
CA GLY A 170 4.40 13.55 2.15
C GLY A 170 5.66 14.09 1.46
N ILE A 171 6.30 15.13 2.01
CA ILE A 171 7.58 15.66 1.51
C ILE A 171 8.72 14.89 2.18
N VAL A 172 9.59 14.26 1.39
CA VAL A 172 10.73 13.49 1.87
C VAL A 172 12.01 14.31 1.66
N ASP A 173 12.80 14.45 2.72
CA ASP A 173 14.12 15.08 2.64
C ASP A 173 15.16 14.07 2.11
N ILE A 174 15.81 14.40 0.99
CA ILE A 174 16.81 13.56 0.34
C ILE A 174 18.20 14.07 0.73
N VAL A 175 18.75 13.49 1.79
CA VAL A 175 20.07 13.88 2.35
C VAL A 175 21.23 13.56 1.40
N TYR A 176 21.08 12.56 0.53
CA TYR A 176 22.09 12.20 -0.46
C TYR A 176 21.43 11.79 -1.79
N GLY A 177 21.58 12.65 -2.81
CA GLY A 177 21.01 12.48 -4.15
C GLY A 177 21.85 11.62 -5.11
N GLY A 178 22.94 11.01 -4.62
CA GLY A 178 23.92 10.33 -5.46
C GLY A 178 25.00 11.27 -6.01
N GLU A 179 26.10 10.70 -6.49
CA GLU A 179 27.12 11.46 -7.20
C GLU A 179 26.57 11.82 -8.59
N LYS A 180 26.66 13.11 -8.96
CA LYS A 180 26.38 13.51 -10.34
C LYS A 180 27.39 12.82 -11.26
N PRO A 181 26.96 12.21 -12.38
CA PRO A 181 27.90 11.67 -13.35
C PRO A 181 28.88 12.76 -13.76
N VAL A 182 30.18 12.46 -13.72
CA VAL A 182 31.21 13.39 -14.16
C VAL A 182 30.96 13.69 -15.63
N GLU A 183 30.62 14.93 -15.95
CA GLU A 183 30.62 15.40 -17.33
C GLU A 183 32.05 15.26 -17.85
N THR A 184 32.31 14.23 -18.67
CA THR A 184 33.55 14.16 -19.42
C THR A 184 33.58 15.37 -20.33
N LEU A 185 34.41 16.34 -19.96
CA LEU A 185 34.81 17.46 -20.79
C LEU A 185 35.39 16.87 -22.07
N ALA A 186 34.58 16.78 -23.12
CA ALA A 186 35.05 16.56 -24.47
C ALA A 186 35.85 17.81 -24.87
N HIS A 187 37.15 17.81 -24.55
CA HIS A 187 38.09 18.74 -25.15
C HIS A 187 38.17 18.45 -26.65
N GLY A 188 37.76 19.44 -27.42
CA GLY A 188 37.59 19.33 -28.86
C GLY A 188 38.89 19.19 -29.63
N ALA A 189 38.78 18.53 -30.78
CA ALA A 189 39.60 18.81 -31.95
C ALA A 189 38.66 19.39 -33.01
N LYS A 190 38.81 20.69 -33.28
CA LYS A 190 38.31 21.32 -34.49
C LYS A 190 39.20 20.84 -35.64
N ASP A 191 38.67 20.06 -36.56
CA ASP A 191 39.20 20.00 -37.91
C ASP A 191 38.18 20.60 -38.88
N LYS A 192 38.53 21.80 -39.34
CA LYS A 192 37.91 22.45 -40.50
C LYS A 192 38.61 21.92 -41.75
N GLN A 193 37.93 21.11 -42.55
CA GLN A 193 38.14 21.11 -44.00
C GLN A 193 36.78 21.18 -44.68
N GLY A 194 36.61 22.22 -45.50
CA GLY A 194 35.40 22.47 -46.24
C GLY A 194 35.35 21.71 -47.56
N GLN A 195 34.14 21.46 -48.04
CA GLN A 195 33.83 21.46 -49.47
C GLN A 195 32.35 21.83 -49.68
N LYS A 196 32.15 22.80 -50.59
CA LYS A 196 30.85 23.26 -51.09
C LYS A 196 30.14 22.15 -51.85
N GLY A 197 28.82 22.08 -51.78
CA GLY A 197 28.05 21.42 -52.83
C GLY A 197 26.61 21.01 -52.51
N LYS A 198 25.68 21.86 -52.96
CA LYS A 198 24.30 21.56 -53.43
C LYS A 198 23.17 21.37 -52.42
N ALA A 199 22.19 22.26 -52.59
CA ALA A 199 20.81 22.10 -52.19
C ALA A 199 20.14 20.92 -52.91
N ASN A 200 19.30 20.16 -52.21
CA ASN A 200 18.08 19.64 -52.83
C ASN A 200 16.94 19.36 -51.83
N LYS A 201 15.73 19.49 -52.36
CA LYS A 201 14.41 19.52 -51.72
C LYS A 201 13.96 18.22 -51.04
N ASN A 202 13.12 18.39 -50.01
CA ASN A 202 12.05 17.53 -49.46
C ASN A 202 11.75 16.18 -50.14
N GLN A 203 11.45 15.15 -49.35
CA GLN A 203 10.06 14.67 -49.11
C GLN A 203 10.02 13.43 -48.20
N ASN A 204 9.24 13.55 -47.13
CA ASN A 204 8.40 12.54 -46.46
C ASN A 204 8.76 11.04 -46.60
N GLY A 205 9.13 10.40 -45.48
CA GLY A 205 9.24 8.95 -45.37
C GLY A 205 9.45 8.46 -43.92
N LYS A 206 8.36 8.04 -43.27
CA LYS A 206 8.24 7.16 -42.07
C LYS A 206 9.41 6.14 -41.96
N ARG A 207 9.94 5.65 -40.83
CA ARG A 207 9.57 5.38 -39.39
C ARG A 207 10.81 4.65 -38.77
N PRO A 208 10.85 4.00 -37.56
CA PRO A 208 9.97 3.99 -36.36
C PRO A 208 10.71 4.02 -34.98
N GLY A 209 9.93 4.21 -33.89
CA GLY A 209 10.19 3.64 -32.54
C GLY A 209 10.98 4.52 -31.56
N GLY A 210 10.62 4.71 -30.30
CA GLY A 210 9.53 4.15 -29.49
C GLY A 210 9.54 4.82 -28.09
N SER A 211 8.35 5.28 -27.70
CA SER A 211 7.79 5.57 -26.36
C SER A 211 8.72 5.93 -25.18
N LEU A 212 8.67 7.19 -24.75
CA LEU A 212 8.88 7.61 -23.36
C LEU A 212 7.61 8.34 -22.90
N GLU A 213 6.68 7.61 -22.28
CA GLU A 213 5.54 8.18 -21.56
C GLU A 213 6.01 8.64 -20.17
N CYS A 214 6.16 9.96 -20.01
CA CYS A 214 5.97 10.65 -18.75
C CYS A 214 4.63 11.36 -18.84
N THR A 215 3.64 10.94 -18.03
CA THR A 215 2.39 11.68 -17.84
C THR A 215 2.44 12.43 -16.51
N PRO A 216 2.10 13.72 -16.53
CA PRO A 216 1.18 14.27 -15.56
C PRO A 216 -0.09 14.73 -16.28
N LEU A 217 -1.23 14.15 -15.89
CA LEU A 217 -2.56 14.52 -16.37
C LEU A 217 -2.91 15.92 -15.86
N HIS A 218 -3.01 16.88 -16.79
CA HIS A 218 -3.78 18.11 -16.62
C HIS A 218 -5.10 17.94 -17.38
N GLU A 219 -6.22 18.09 -16.67
CA GLU A 219 -7.56 18.03 -17.22
C GLU A 219 -7.81 19.20 -18.19
N THR A 220 -7.97 18.88 -19.47
CA THR A 220 -8.69 19.75 -20.39
C THR A 220 -9.66 18.91 -21.22
N LYS A 221 -10.96 19.19 -21.04
CA LYS A 221 -12.07 18.67 -21.85
C LYS A 221 -11.79 18.96 -23.33
N VAL A 222 -11.69 17.92 -24.15
CA VAL A 222 -11.71 18.05 -25.61
C VAL A 222 -12.66 17.01 -26.16
N ASP A 223 -13.80 17.49 -26.66
CA ASP A 223 -14.84 16.71 -27.30
C ASP A 223 -14.32 16.01 -28.56
N LYS A 224 -14.72 14.74 -28.74
CA LYS A 224 -14.36 13.94 -29.91
C LYS A 224 -15.00 14.53 -31.18
N PRO A 225 -14.29 14.59 -32.32
CA PRO A 225 -14.85 15.12 -33.56
C PRO A 225 -15.97 14.21 -34.06
N VAL A 226 -17.13 14.81 -34.34
CA VAL A 226 -18.35 14.10 -34.72
C VAL A 226 -18.30 13.76 -36.21
N SER A 227 -18.72 12.55 -36.57
CA SER A 227 -18.77 12.07 -37.97
C SER A 227 -19.65 12.99 -38.86
N LYS A 228 -19.24 13.21 -40.11
CA LYS A 228 -19.97 13.99 -41.14
C LYS A 228 -21.45 13.61 -41.28
N ARG A 229 -21.80 12.36 -40.96
CA ARG A 229 -23.20 11.88 -40.99
C ARG A 229 -24.05 12.43 -39.83
N GLN A 230 -23.43 12.67 -38.68
CA GLN A 230 -24.09 13.25 -37.51
C GLN A 230 -24.28 14.78 -37.69
N GLU A 231 -23.31 15.46 -38.32
CA GLU A 231 -23.41 16.88 -38.65
C GLU A 231 -24.59 17.16 -39.58
N ALA A 232 -24.80 16.30 -40.59
CA ALA A 232 -25.95 16.40 -41.48
C ALA A 232 -27.30 16.19 -40.75
N LYS A 233 -27.35 15.27 -39.77
CA LYS A 233 -28.54 15.06 -38.92
C LYS A 233 -28.81 16.27 -38.02
N ASN A 234 -27.79 16.80 -37.37
CA ASN A 234 -27.92 17.97 -36.50
C ASN A 234 -28.31 19.23 -37.28
N LYS A 235 -27.82 19.38 -38.52
CA LYS A 235 -28.21 20.49 -39.41
C LYS A 235 -29.66 20.38 -39.87
N LYS A 236 -30.17 19.17 -40.17
CA LYS A 236 -31.59 18.96 -40.47
C LYS A 236 -32.49 19.23 -39.25
N ALA A 237 -32.09 18.78 -38.06
CA ALA A 237 -32.84 19.02 -36.83
C ALA A 237 -32.95 20.52 -36.50
N LYS A 238 -31.88 21.30 -36.71
CA LYS A 238 -31.91 22.76 -36.51
C LYS A 238 -32.82 23.52 -37.49
N ILE A 239 -32.98 23.02 -38.72
CA ILE A 239 -33.85 23.65 -39.72
C ILE A 239 -35.33 23.36 -39.43
N GLN A 240 -35.66 22.19 -38.87
CA GLN A 240 -37.03 21.84 -38.48
C GLN A 240 -37.54 22.65 -37.28
N VAL A 241 -36.67 22.97 -36.31
CA VAL A 241 -37.05 23.76 -35.13
C VAL A 241 -37.21 25.26 -35.42
N GLY A 242 -36.59 25.78 -36.48
CA GLY A 242 -36.70 27.19 -36.90
C GLY A 242 -37.90 27.50 -37.80
N GLY A 243 -38.73 26.52 -38.13
CA GLY A 243 -39.84 26.66 -39.08
C GLY A 243 -41.24 26.80 -38.46
N GLU A 244 -41.39 26.66 -37.14
CA GLU A 244 -42.69 26.68 -36.46
C GLU A 244 -42.97 27.94 -35.62
N GLU A 245 -42.07 28.93 -35.62
CA GLU A 245 -42.33 30.26 -35.03
C GLU A 245 -42.24 31.34 -36.10
N LYS A 246 -43.35 31.55 -36.84
CA LYS A 246 -43.82 32.85 -37.37
C LYS A 246 -44.99 32.66 -38.33
N GLN A 247 -46.19 32.99 -37.87
CA GLN A 247 -47.18 33.80 -38.61
C GLN A 247 -48.26 34.32 -37.65
N PRO A 248 -48.88 35.47 -37.96
CA PRO A 248 -49.33 36.49 -37.00
C PRO A 248 -50.52 36.10 -36.12
#